data_AF-B0DW62-F1
#
_entry.id   AF-B0DW62-F1
#
_cell.length_a   1.000
_cell.length_b   1.000
_cell.length_c   1.000
_cell.angle_alpha   90.00
_cell.angle_beta   90.00
_cell.angle_gamma   90.00
#
_symmetry.space_group_name_H-M   'P 1'
#
loop_
_entity.id
_entity.type
_entity.pdbx_description
1 polymer ?
#
loop_
_entity_poly.entity_id
_entity_poly.type
_entity_poly.pdbx_seq_one_letter_code
_entity_poly.pdbx_strand_id
1 'polypeptide(L)'
;MNDEHNPQSYVNTNYLPIEMDIEFRTGPPPPTKTSTWRVKLSMYWPFAAHLALIAFVSLACLRYLDGHDFNINSRLPRYREVDGSLAYVTSYAPLQSDITTAVSLAASVTRVAGGWWATGYIWHCIFVAMEQGGISAKGLLQVISNRPPSPCHFTQKSNLVIIYITLLTTFTIDYFSAALTGSFIWEAADAQIPGRIPRAISNGTADYVGAPYLGDSWKSPVLSMASASASIAWMVQSEFILNIMQPSITFRCVIQKAQYISTNSTLAEVMMPYFAVDAFEWVQDPHQVLTDTQISLLNQTAVGRRTTNTYIGTSGPAHIRNTTLRHRDLFPPPPNLPHSTIQVCPQNYMIDPGVQINLFGSMNSSVAILPCFGIANVSYRAGVFSGRNCKIISSNVMEAQPPFTLIGNPFTSGALGLTPALVTNLVLSMYAIPLNYGTHRDLAIELTSRAYQAAWAASSDLAPIVFDTTAVQIALPTLRAKIIRWRVYLWVALHLWVLALGLLFVYIQSHCDHPWVEDPTMAVFWLDMRAVLTKSDGQLVLDPWQPGTVICEDGVLILEQNKPSQHSVQVKRSSGSRQCRYLDSIPLRRRTPPSSSTILRKEGIESVETLIGTSVPTSLQTISLDSTRTPENSAE
;
A
#
# COMPACT_ATOMS: atom_id res chain seq x y z
N MET A 1 -30.55 34.57 -22.19
CA MET A 1 -29.27 35.11 -22.70
C MET A 1 -28.76 34.08 -23.68
N ASN A 2 -29.01 34.35 -24.96
CA ASN A 2 -28.60 33.53 -26.09
C ASN A 2 -27.14 33.84 -26.38
N ASP A 3 -26.29 32.82 -26.53
CA ASP A 3 -25.05 32.93 -27.30
C ASP A 3 -24.69 31.53 -27.83
N GLU A 4 -25.23 31.21 -29.00
CA GLU A 4 -24.72 30.17 -29.87
C GLU A 4 -23.41 30.69 -30.49
N HIS A 5 -22.29 30.00 -30.23
CA HIS A 5 -21.04 30.23 -30.96
C HIS A 5 -20.80 29.08 -31.94
N ASN A 6 -21.13 29.41 -33.18
CA ASN A 6 -20.88 28.65 -34.41
C ASN A 6 -19.39 28.79 -34.80
N PRO A 7 -18.61 27.71 -34.97
CA PRO A 7 -17.26 27.82 -35.51
C PRO A 7 -17.32 27.92 -37.04
N GLN A 8 -17.14 29.13 -37.56
CA GLN A 8 -16.85 29.36 -38.98
C GLN A 8 -15.54 28.66 -39.36
N SER A 9 -15.65 27.66 -40.23
CA SER A 9 -14.51 27.07 -40.94
C SER A 9 -13.97 28.07 -41.97
N TYR A 10 -12.78 28.61 -41.71
CA TYR A 10 -12.00 29.35 -42.71
C TYR A 10 -11.19 28.34 -43.52
N VAL A 11 -11.78 27.85 -44.62
CA VAL A 11 -11.04 27.11 -45.64
C VAL A 11 -10.31 28.13 -46.51
N ASN A 12 -9.00 28.27 -46.27
CA ASN A 12 -8.12 29.13 -47.06
C ASN A 12 -7.70 28.38 -48.34
N THR A 13 -8.45 28.53 -49.42
CA THR A 13 -8.04 28.07 -50.76
C THR A 13 -7.04 29.05 -51.38
N ASN A 14 -5.80 29.01 -50.92
CA ASN A 14 -4.69 29.62 -51.64
C ASN A 14 -4.08 28.57 -52.59
N TYR A 15 -4.61 28.55 -53.81
CA TYR A 15 -3.92 27.96 -54.95
C TYR A 15 -2.70 28.83 -55.27
N LEU A 16 -1.52 28.40 -54.81
CA LEU A 16 -0.25 28.86 -55.36
C LEU A 16 -0.08 28.26 -56.77
N PRO A 17 0.28 29.04 -57.79
CA PRO A 17 0.66 28.50 -59.08
C PRO A 17 1.98 27.75 -58.90
N ILE A 18 1.95 26.43 -59.07
CA ILE A 18 3.17 25.63 -59.19
C ILE A 18 3.74 25.94 -60.56
N GLU A 19 4.74 26.82 -60.55
CA GLU A 19 5.61 27.12 -61.67
C GLU A 19 6.45 25.86 -61.94
N MET A 20 6.04 25.07 -62.94
CA MET A 20 6.76 23.89 -63.39
C MET A 20 7.91 24.29 -64.31
N ASP A 21 9.00 24.78 -63.73
CA ASP A 21 10.31 24.73 -64.40
C ASP A 21 10.83 23.28 -64.32
N ILE A 22 10.35 22.45 -65.25
CA ILE A 22 10.91 21.13 -65.54
C ILE A 22 12.22 21.37 -66.28
N GLU A 23 13.26 21.69 -65.52
CA GLU A 23 14.63 21.62 -66.02
C GLU A 23 14.95 20.14 -66.24
N PHE A 24 14.87 19.71 -67.50
CA PHE A 24 15.18 18.37 -67.98
C PHE A 24 16.67 18.06 -67.72
N ARG A 25 17.00 17.70 -66.48
CA ARG A 25 18.34 17.28 -66.09
C ARG A 25 18.56 15.86 -66.62
N THR A 26 19.14 15.77 -67.80
CA THR A 26 19.49 14.55 -68.57
C THR A 26 20.63 13.72 -67.96
N GLY A 27 20.78 13.72 -66.64
CA GLY A 27 21.71 12.86 -65.92
C GLY A 27 20.97 11.71 -65.25
N PRO A 28 21.43 10.45 -65.36
CA PRO A 28 20.89 9.36 -64.56
C PRO A 28 20.99 9.74 -63.08
N PRO A 29 19.90 9.65 -62.30
CA PRO A 29 19.96 9.97 -60.88
C PRO A 29 21.06 9.12 -60.23
N PRO A 30 21.96 9.72 -59.43
CA PRO A 30 22.97 8.95 -58.73
C PRO A 30 22.24 7.87 -57.92
N PRO A 31 22.70 6.61 -57.93
CA PRO A 31 22.04 5.52 -57.23
C PRO A 31 21.90 5.92 -55.76
N THR A 32 20.69 6.27 -55.36
CA THR A 32 20.36 6.57 -53.99
C THR A 32 20.51 5.26 -53.25
N LYS A 33 21.65 5.08 -52.58
CA LYS A 33 21.85 4.06 -51.57
C LYS A 33 20.91 4.39 -50.40
N THR A 34 19.62 4.20 -50.59
CA THR A 34 18.64 4.18 -49.50
C THR A 34 19.16 3.12 -48.54
N SER A 35 19.61 3.58 -47.37
CA SER A 35 20.41 2.73 -46.49
C SER A 35 19.53 1.59 -46.00
N THR A 36 19.81 0.37 -46.46
CA THR A 36 19.16 -0.89 -46.05
C THR A 36 19.07 -1.05 -44.53
N TRP A 37 19.92 -0.35 -43.78
CA TRP A 37 19.88 -0.29 -42.32
C TRP A 37 18.67 0.45 -41.74
N ARG A 38 18.19 1.54 -42.37
CA ARG A 38 17.01 2.29 -41.88
C ARG A 38 15.73 1.45 -41.94
N VAL A 39 15.58 0.66 -43.00
CA VAL A 39 14.45 -0.28 -43.17
C VAL A 39 14.50 -1.35 -42.08
N LYS A 40 15.67 -1.99 -41.89
CA LYS A 40 15.85 -2.99 -40.83
C LYS A 40 15.60 -2.42 -39.44
N LEU A 41 16.07 -1.19 -39.16
CA LEU A 41 15.84 -0.55 -37.88
C LEU A 41 14.36 -0.24 -37.64
N SER A 42 13.65 0.31 -38.63
CA SER A 42 12.22 0.59 -38.55
C SER A 42 11.39 -0.67 -38.28
N MET A 43 11.83 -1.81 -38.78
CA MET A 43 11.18 -3.10 -38.64
C MET A 43 11.31 -3.68 -37.22
N TYR A 44 12.48 -3.59 -36.59
CA TYR A 44 12.70 -4.10 -35.22
C TYR A 44 12.38 -3.08 -34.12
N TRP A 45 12.13 -1.82 -34.48
CA TRP A 45 11.83 -0.77 -33.52
C TRP A 45 10.62 -1.07 -32.62
N PRO A 46 9.47 -1.54 -33.13
CA PRO A 46 8.32 -1.90 -32.29
C PRO A 46 8.62 -2.99 -31.25
N PHE A 47 9.46 -3.96 -31.60
CA PHE A 47 9.90 -5.02 -30.68
C PHE A 47 10.78 -4.45 -29.55
N ALA A 48 11.77 -3.61 -29.91
CA ALA A 48 12.64 -2.96 -28.93
C ALA A 48 11.84 -2.01 -28.01
N ALA A 49 10.89 -1.26 -28.57
CA ALA A 49 9.99 -0.39 -27.82
C ALA A 49 9.11 -1.18 -26.85
N HIS A 50 8.57 -2.34 -27.27
CA HIS A 50 7.79 -3.20 -26.40
C HIS A 50 8.61 -3.73 -25.22
N LEU A 51 9.82 -4.25 -25.47
CA LEU A 51 10.74 -4.69 -24.42
C LEU A 51 11.10 -3.57 -23.44
N ALA A 52 11.41 -2.38 -23.97
CA ALA A 52 11.74 -1.21 -23.15
C ALA A 52 10.55 -0.78 -22.27
N LEU A 53 9.33 -0.80 -22.80
CA LEU A 53 8.11 -0.50 -22.05
C LEU A 53 7.87 -1.51 -20.93
N ILE A 54 8.04 -2.81 -21.18
CA ILE A 54 7.90 -3.85 -20.14
C ILE A 54 8.91 -3.63 -19.01
N ALA A 55 10.17 -3.39 -19.35
CA ALA A 55 11.23 -3.11 -18.37
C ALA A 55 10.94 -1.83 -17.57
N PHE A 56 10.53 -0.75 -18.24
CA PHE A 56 10.19 0.51 -17.61
C PHE A 56 9.00 0.38 -16.64
N VAL A 57 7.90 -0.22 -17.07
CA VAL A 57 6.69 -0.37 -16.26
C VAL A 57 6.93 -1.28 -15.06
N SER A 58 7.62 -2.40 -15.24
CA SER A 58 7.97 -3.30 -14.14
C SER A 58 8.90 -2.65 -13.12
N LEU A 59 9.90 -1.88 -13.58
CA LEU A 59 10.80 -1.12 -12.71
C LEU A 59 10.03 -0.05 -11.93
N ALA A 60 9.18 0.73 -12.59
CA ALA A 60 8.36 1.76 -11.96
C ALA A 60 7.44 1.15 -10.89
N CYS A 61 6.78 0.03 -11.18
CA CYS A 61 5.96 -0.68 -10.21
C CYS A 61 6.82 -1.14 -9.01
N LEU A 62 7.85 -1.96 -9.25
CA LEU A 62 8.58 -2.63 -8.18
C LEU A 62 9.49 -1.72 -7.35
N ARG A 63 9.95 -0.58 -7.90
CA ARG A 63 10.92 0.30 -7.22
C ARG A 63 10.34 1.63 -6.77
N TYR A 64 9.39 2.19 -7.53
CA TYR A 64 8.87 3.53 -7.26
C TYR A 64 7.50 3.49 -6.57
N LEU A 65 6.63 2.56 -6.95
CA LEU A 65 5.28 2.48 -6.41
C LEU A 65 5.17 1.59 -5.17
N ASP A 66 5.92 0.48 -5.08
CA ASP A 66 5.85 -0.46 -3.94
C ASP A 66 6.27 0.21 -2.62
N GLY A 67 5.35 0.29 -1.67
CA GLY A 67 5.56 0.89 -0.35
C GLY A 67 5.41 2.42 -0.31
N HIS A 68 5.08 3.08 -1.41
CA HIS A 68 4.90 4.54 -1.43
C HIS A 68 3.48 4.94 -1.02
N ASP A 69 3.37 6.08 -0.32
CA ASP A 69 2.13 6.59 0.23
C ASP A 69 1.50 7.62 -0.73
N PHE A 70 0.20 7.49 -0.98
CA PHE A 70 -0.56 8.31 -1.93
C PHE A 70 -1.80 8.91 -1.27
N ASN A 71 -2.17 10.12 -1.68
CA ASN A 71 -3.34 10.78 -1.13
C ASN A 71 -4.63 10.22 -1.74
N ILE A 72 -5.70 10.22 -0.94
CA ILE A 72 -7.03 9.74 -1.35
C ILE A 72 -7.88 10.88 -1.90
N ASN A 73 -7.93 12.00 -1.17
CA ASN A 73 -8.99 13.00 -1.35
C ASN A 73 -8.55 14.26 -2.08
N SER A 74 -7.26 14.62 -2.04
CA SER A 74 -6.76 15.87 -2.62
C SER A 74 -5.29 15.77 -2.97
N ARG A 75 -4.92 16.38 -4.10
CA ARG A 75 -3.52 16.55 -4.55
C ARG A 75 -2.73 17.49 -3.66
N LEU A 76 -3.44 18.42 -3.02
CA LEU A 76 -2.95 19.29 -1.95
C LEU A 76 -3.76 18.94 -0.70
N PRO A 77 -3.33 17.94 0.06
CA PRO A 77 -4.10 17.46 1.19
C PRO A 77 -4.22 18.58 2.23
N ARG A 78 -5.42 18.67 2.79
CA ARG A 78 -5.77 19.64 3.81
C ARG A 78 -5.57 18.99 5.16
N TYR A 79 -4.92 19.70 6.07
CA TYR A 79 -4.88 19.33 7.47
C TYR A 79 -5.43 20.48 8.31
N ARG A 80 -5.93 20.14 9.49
CA ARG A 80 -6.38 21.13 10.44
C ARG A 80 -5.25 21.40 11.41
N GLU A 81 -4.89 22.66 11.56
CA GLU A 81 -3.96 23.10 12.59
C GLU A 81 -4.63 23.09 13.97
N VAL A 82 -3.84 23.36 15.00
CA VAL A 82 -4.27 23.30 16.40
C VAL A 82 -5.33 24.33 16.76
N ASP A 83 -5.27 25.50 16.13
CA ASP A 83 -6.27 26.55 16.29
C ASP A 83 -7.58 26.24 15.55
N GLY A 84 -7.63 25.12 14.82
CA GLY A 84 -8.76 24.73 14.00
C GLY A 84 -8.73 25.30 12.58
N SER A 85 -7.73 26.13 12.25
CA SER A 85 -7.55 26.65 10.90
C SER A 85 -7.17 25.54 9.93
N LEU A 86 -7.49 25.72 8.65
CA LEU A 86 -7.16 24.77 7.61
C LEU A 86 -5.89 25.20 6.90
N ALA A 87 -4.88 24.34 6.92
CA ALA A 87 -3.64 24.52 6.19
C ALA A 87 -3.50 23.47 5.08
N TYR A 88 -2.61 23.77 4.14
CA TYR A 88 -2.37 22.95 2.96
C TYR A 88 -0.91 22.52 2.93
N VAL A 89 -0.69 21.27 2.56
CA VAL A 89 0.67 20.82 2.25
C VAL A 89 1.14 21.53 0.99
N THR A 90 2.36 22.07 1.01
CA THR A 90 2.93 22.84 -0.11
C THR A 90 3.32 21.94 -1.28
N SER A 91 3.64 20.67 -1.02
CA SER A 91 3.99 19.70 -2.06
C SER A 91 2.76 19.06 -2.68
N TYR A 92 2.71 19.06 -4.00
CA TYR A 92 1.77 18.28 -4.78
C TYR A 92 2.08 16.79 -4.63
N ALA A 93 1.08 15.99 -4.27
CA ALA A 93 1.20 14.54 -4.20
C ALA A 93 0.15 13.89 -5.12
N PRO A 94 0.55 12.87 -5.91
CA PRO A 94 -0.37 12.18 -6.80
C PRO A 94 -1.46 11.46 -6.03
N LEU A 95 -2.67 11.43 -6.61
CA LEU A 95 -3.79 10.68 -6.04
C LEU A 95 -3.67 9.19 -6.36
N GLN A 96 -4.30 8.35 -5.53
CA GLN A 96 -4.52 6.94 -5.84
C GLN A 96 -5.07 6.74 -7.27
N SER A 97 -6.07 7.52 -7.65
CA SER A 97 -6.70 7.48 -8.98
C SER A 97 -5.76 7.90 -10.11
N ASP A 98 -4.85 8.85 -9.86
CA ASP A 98 -3.84 9.27 -10.85
C ASP A 98 -2.89 8.09 -11.13
N ILE A 99 -2.46 7.37 -10.09
CA ILE A 99 -1.56 6.21 -10.20
C ILE A 99 -2.25 5.04 -10.89
N THR A 100 -3.47 4.66 -10.50
CA THR A 100 -4.20 3.56 -11.15
C THR A 100 -4.47 3.85 -12.63
N THR A 101 -4.75 5.11 -12.97
CA THR A 101 -4.93 5.56 -14.36
C THR A 101 -3.63 5.48 -15.13
N ALA A 102 -2.51 5.97 -14.57
CA ALA A 102 -1.19 5.90 -15.20
C ALA A 102 -0.75 4.46 -15.47
N VAL A 103 -0.98 3.55 -14.52
CA VAL A 103 -0.68 2.11 -14.67
C VAL A 103 -1.57 1.49 -15.76
N SER A 104 -2.86 1.81 -15.78
CA SER A 104 -3.79 1.28 -16.79
C SER A 104 -3.48 1.80 -18.20
N LEU A 105 -3.06 3.06 -18.31
CA LEU A 105 -2.57 3.66 -19.54
C LEU A 105 -1.27 2.96 -19.98
N ALA A 106 -0.31 2.77 -19.07
CA ALA A 106 0.95 2.10 -19.38
C ALA A 106 0.74 0.64 -19.82
N ALA A 107 -0.19 -0.08 -19.19
CA ALA A 107 -0.60 -1.42 -19.63
C ALA A 107 -1.17 -1.39 -21.05
N SER A 108 -2.04 -0.42 -21.34
CA SER A 108 -2.65 -0.23 -22.66
C SER A 108 -1.63 0.13 -23.73
N VAL A 109 -0.68 1.02 -23.44
CA VAL A 109 0.42 1.38 -24.35
C VAL A 109 1.34 0.19 -24.62
N THR A 110 1.68 -0.57 -23.58
CA THR A 110 2.47 -1.81 -23.72
C THR A 110 1.76 -2.83 -24.60
N ARG A 111 0.44 -2.95 -24.45
CA ARG A 111 -0.41 -3.79 -25.30
C ARG A 111 -0.46 -3.29 -26.75
N VAL A 112 -0.62 -1.99 -27.00
CA VAL A 112 -0.61 -1.43 -28.36
C VAL A 112 0.74 -1.65 -29.03
N ALA A 113 1.85 -1.43 -28.31
CA ALA A 113 3.19 -1.73 -28.81
C ALA A 113 3.33 -3.22 -29.14
N GLY A 114 2.85 -4.09 -28.25
CA GLY A 114 2.78 -5.54 -28.45
C GLY A 114 1.98 -5.94 -29.70
N GLY A 115 0.80 -5.36 -29.86
CA GLY A 115 -0.09 -5.59 -31.00
C GLY A 115 0.50 -5.10 -32.31
N TRP A 116 1.11 -3.91 -32.34
CA TRP A 116 1.74 -3.35 -33.55
C TRP A 116 2.76 -4.34 -34.13
N TRP A 117 3.73 -4.76 -33.32
CA TRP A 117 4.76 -5.66 -33.83
C TRP A 117 4.20 -7.04 -34.16
N ALA A 118 3.24 -7.54 -33.37
CA ALA A 118 2.63 -8.83 -33.63
C ALA A 118 1.76 -8.84 -34.90
N THR A 119 1.09 -7.73 -35.27
CA THR A 119 0.34 -7.63 -36.53
C THR A 119 1.28 -7.70 -37.73
N GLY A 120 2.37 -6.92 -37.72
CA GLY A 120 3.39 -7.01 -38.77
C GLY A 120 3.96 -8.42 -38.87
N TYR A 121 4.12 -9.07 -37.72
CA TYR A 121 4.60 -10.44 -37.62
C TYR A 121 3.62 -11.48 -38.21
N ILE A 122 2.32 -11.40 -37.87
CA ILE A 122 1.26 -12.29 -38.38
C ILE A 122 1.19 -12.23 -39.91
N TRP A 123 1.22 -11.03 -40.49
CA TRP A 123 1.22 -10.86 -41.94
C TRP A 123 2.39 -11.58 -42.60
N HIS A 124 3.57 -11.52 -41.99
CA HIS A 124 4.74 -12.25 -42.47
C HIS A 124 4.59 -13.76 -42.38
N CYS A 125 4.03 -14.29 -41.29
CA CYS A 125 3.73 -15.73 -41.20
C CYS A 125 2.82 -16.19 -42.33
N ILE A 126 1.81 -15.39 -42.66
CA ILE A 126 0.84 -15.71 -43.71
C ILE A 126 1.56 -15.76 -45.06
N PHE A 127 2.40 -14.78 -45.39
CA PHE A 127 3.14 -14.78 -46.65
C PHE A 127 4.11 -15.97 -46.77
N VAL A 128 4.90 -16.25 -45.72
CA VAL A 128 5.79 -17.43 -45.70
C VAL A 128 4.98 -18.72 -45.84
N ALA A 129 3.83 -18.82 -45.17
CA ALA A 129 2.96 -19.98 -45.27
C ALA A 129 2.33 -20.10 -46.67
N MET A 130 2.04 -18.99 -47.37
CA MET A 130 1.54 -19.01 -48.74
C MET A 130 2.61 -19.45 -49.73
N GLU A 131 3.83 -18.95 -49.56
CA GLU A 131 4.99 -19.27 -50.40
C GLU A 131 5.34 -20.76 -50.36
N GLN A 132 5.30 -21.37 -49.18
CA GLN A 132 5.52 -22.81 -49.04
C GLN A 132 4.35 -23.66 -49.57
N GLY A 133 3.36 -23.05 -50.24
CA GLY A 133 2.11 -23.69 -50.64
C GLY A 133 1.26 -24.12 -49.45
N GLY A 134 1.61 -23.66 -48.25
CA GLY A 134 1.04 -24.00 -46.95
C GLY A 134 -0.36 -23.47 -46.71
N ILE A 135 -0.78 -22.37 -47.36
CA ILE A 135 -2.11 -21.76 -47.26
C ILE A 135 -2.72 -21.55 -48.64
N SER A 136 -3.94 -22.04 -48.85
CA SER A 136 -4.70 -21.75 -50.07
C SER A 136 -5.17 -20.29 -50.13
N ALA A 137 -5.37 -19.73 -51.33
CA ALA A 137 -5.91 -18.39 -51.53
C ALA A 137 -7.27 -18.16 -50.84
N LYS A 138 -8.10 -19.20 -50.72
CA LYS A 138 -9.36 -19.15 -49.94
C LYS A 138 -9.11 -18.96 -48.43
N GLY A 139 -8.03 -19.55 -47.91
CA GLY A 139 -7.58 -19.35 -46.54
C GLY A 139 -7.07 -17.93 -46.29
N LEU A 140 -6.30 -17.36 -47.23
CA LEU A 140 -5.92 -15.94 -47.17
C LEU A 140 -7.15 -15.02 -47.20
N LEU A 141 -8.10 -15.28 -48.09
CA LEU A 141 -9.34 -14.50 -48.19
C LEU A 141 -10.14 -14.53 -46.86
N GLN A 142 -10.16 -15.69 -46.19
CA GLN A 142 -10.74 -15.81 -44.85
C GLN A 142 -10.03 -14.89 -43.85
N VAL A 143 -8.70 -14.91 -43.80
CA VAL A 143 -7.93 -14.02 -42.92
C VAL A 143 -8.23 -12.54 -43.20
N ILE A 144 -8.24 -12.13 -44.48
CA ILE A 144 -8.56 -10.76 -44.89
C ILE A 144 -9.99 -10.39 -44.47
N SER A 145 -10.93 -11.34 -44.48
CA SER A 145 -12.30 -11.15 -44.00
C SER A 145 -12.45 -11.20 -42.47
N ASN A 146 -11.35 -11.12 -41.70
CA ASN A 146 -11.31 -11.26 -40.24
C ASN A 146 -11.85 -12.62 -39.73
N ARG A 147 -11.75 -13.67 -40.54
CA ARG A 147 -12.12 -15.04 -40.16
C ARG A 147 -10.85 -15.88 -40.00
N PRO A 148 -10.72 -16.66 -38.91
CA PRO A 148 -9.61 -17.58 -38.79
C PRO A 148 -9.67 -18.59 -39.95
N PRO A 149 -8.54 -18.87 -40.61
CA PRO A 149 -8.50 -19.77 -41.76
C PRO A 149 -8.87 -21.18 -41.31
N SER A 150 -9.82 -21.82 -42.00
CA SER A 150 -10.22 -23.19 -41.70
C SER A 150 -9.02 -24.14 -41.86
N PRO A 151 -8.86 -25.15 -40.97
CA PRO A 151 -7.78 -26.14 -41.06
C PRO A 151 -7.65 -26.81 -42.43
N CYS A 152 -8.76 -26.94 -43.17
CA CYS A 152 -8.80 -27.53 -44.50
C CYS A 152 -8.04 -26.70 -45.57
N HIS A 153 -7.75 -25.44 -45.29
CA HIS A 153 -7.03 -24.55 -46.21
C HIS A 153 -5.51 -24.60 -46.02
N PHE A 154 -5.02 -25.40 -45.06
CA PHE A 154 -3.61 -25.60 -44.83
C PHE A 154 -3.12 -26.92 -45.42
N THR A 155 -2.12 -26.88 -46.29
CA THR A 155 -1.51 -28.11 -46.85
C THR A 155 -0.50 -28.72 -45.88
N GLN A 156 0.15 -27.89 -45.06
CA GLN A 156 1.17 -28.30 -44.09
C GLN A 156 0.72 -28.03 -42.65
N LYS A 157 0.64 -29.09 -41.83
CA LYS A 157 0.18 -29.02 -40.44
C LYS A 157 1.06 -28.13 -39.54
N SER A 158 2.36 -28.04 -39.80
CA SER A 158 3.28 -27.21 -39.01
C SER A 158 2.96 -25.71 -39.10
N ASN A 159 2.60 -25.23 -40.29
CA ASN A 159 2.31 -23.81 -40.55
C ASN A 159 0.99 -23.41 -39.88
N LEU A 160 0.02 -24.33 -39.85
CA LEU A 160 -1.20 -24.19 -39.07
C LEU A 160 -0.87 -24.00 -37.59
N VAL A 161 -0.06 -24.87 -36.99
CA VAL A 161 0.30 -24.78 -35.57
C VAL A 161 0.96 -23.42 -35.25
N ILE A 162 1.88 -22.96 -36.09
CA ILE A 162 2.56 -21.67 -35.94
C ILE A 162 1.57 -20.50 -35.94
N ILE A 163 0.66 -20.44 -36.91
CA ILE A 163 -0.32 -19.36 -37.03
C ILE A 163 -1.30 -19.38 -35.86
N TYR A 164 -1.78 -20.55 -35.46
CA TYR A 164 -2.68 -20.66 -34.30
C TYR A 164 -1.98 -20.29 -32.99
N ILE A 165 -0.71 -20.68 -32.77
CA ILE A 165 0.06 -20.23 -31.61
C ILE A 165 0.22 -18.72 -31.61
N THR A 166 0.50 -18.12 -32.77
CA THR A 166 0.65 -16.66 -32.90
C THR A 166 -0.67 -15.95 -32.61
N LEU A 167 -1.78 -16.39 -33.20
CA LEU A 167 -3.12 -15.85 -32.95
C LEU A 167 -3.51 -15.98 -31.47
N LEU A 168 -3.29 -17.15 -30.87
CA LEU A 168 -3.54 -17.39 -29.44
C LEU A 168 -2.69 -16.44 -28.59
N THR A 169 -1.40 -16.32 -28.91
CA THR A 169 -0.49 -15.43 -28.19
C THR A 169 -0.98 -13.99 -28.27
N THR A 170 -1.34 -13.50 -29.46
CA THR A 170 -1.88 -12.14 -29.63
C THR A 170 -3.19 -11.92 -28.89
N PHE A 171 -4.08 -12.91 -28.89
CA PHE A 171 -5.33 -12.85 -28.12
C PHE A 171 -5.06 -12.81 -26.61
N THR A 172 -4.09 -13.57 -26.12
CA THR A 172 -3.77 -13.58 -24.69
C THR A 172 -3.18 -12.26 -24.19
N ILE A 173 -2.51 -11.47 -25.05
CA ILE A 173 -1.94 -10.16 -24.69
C ILE A 173 -3.02 -9.20 -24.14
N ASP A 174 -4.25 -9.28 -24.64
CA ASP A 174 -5.36 -8.45 -24.14
C ASP A 174 -5.64 -8.68 -22.65
N TYR A 175 -5.39 -9.88 -22.15
CA TYR A 175 -5.65 -10.26 -20.77
C TYR A 175 -4.48 -9.98 -19.83
N PHE A 176 -3.26 -9.76 -20.35
CA PHE A 176 -2.08 -9.53 -19.50
C PHE A 176 -2.25 -8.28 -18.64
N SER A 177 -2.92 -7.25 -19.14
CA SER A 177 -3.18 -6.01 -18.40
C SER A 177 -3.86 -6.27 -17.05
N ALA A 178 -4.72 -7.29 -16.94
CA ALA A 178 -5.39 -7.65 -15.70
C ALA A 178 -4.42 -8.16 -14.62
N ALA A 179 -3.32 -8.82 -15.02
CA ALA A 179 -2.29 -9.25 -14.08
C ALA A 179 -1.56 -8.03 -13.48
N LEU A 180 -1.25 -7.03 -14.30
CA LEU A 180 -0.60 -5.80 -13.83
C LEU A 180 -1.53 -4.94 -12.97
N THR A 181 -2.74 -4.63 -13.45
CA THR A 181 -3.68 -3.80 -12.69
C THR A 181 -4.15 -4.48 -11.40
N GLY A 182 -4.32 -5.80 -11.43
CA GLY A 182 -4.60 -6.61 -10.26
C GLY A 182 -3.42 -6.80 -9.30
N SER A 183 -2.23 -6.28 -9.59
CA SER A 183 -1.08 -6.37 -8.69
C SER A 183 -1.10 -5.33 -7.56
N PHE A 184 -1.96 -4.31 -7.65
CA PHE A 184 -2.04 -3.22 -6.68
C PHE A 184 -3.02 -3.55 -5.55
N ILE A 185 -2.51 -3.55 -4.32
CA ILE A 185 -3.31 -3.50 -3.09
C ILE A 185 -3.09 -2.13 -2.46
N TRP A 186 -4.16 -1.52 -1.96
CA TRP A 186 -4.10 -0.26 -1.23
C TRP A 186 -4.28 -0.54 0.26
N GLU A 187 -3.25 -0.25 1.06
CA GLU A 187 -3.29 -0.38 2.52
C GLU A 187 -3.47 1.00 3.15
N ALA A 188 -4.29 1.12 4.19
CA ALA A 188 -4.41 2.36 4.94
C ALA A 188 -3.07 2.68 5.63
N ALA A 189 -2.57 3.89 5.42
CA ALA A 189 -1.31 4.35 5.99
C ALA A 189 -1.42 5.83 6.37
N ASP A 190 -0.48 6.31 7.19
CA ASP A 190 -0.42 7.71 7.58
C ASP A 190 0.88 8.34 7.11
N ALA A 191 0.79 9.37 6.28
CA ALA A 191 1.93 10.19 5.91
C ALA A 191 2.15 11.26 6.98
N GLN A 192 3.38 11.34 7.51
CA GLN A 192 3.74 12.28 8.57
C GLN A 192 4.20 13.60 7.96
N ILE A 193 3.52 14.70 8.31
CA ILE A 193 3.86 16.05 7.84
C ILE A 193 4.30 16.93 8.99
N PRO A 194 5.40 17.68 8.83
CA PRO A 194 5.84 18.60 9.86
C PRO A 194 4.82 19.73 10.06
N GLY A 195 4.42 19.94 11.29
CA GLY A 195 3.59 21.05 11.75
C GLY A 195 4.13 21.60 13.07
N ARG A 196 3.42 22.60 13.62
CA ARG A 196 3.73 23.18 14.93
C ARG A 196 2.46 23.30 15.75
N ILE A 197 2.58 23.05 17.04
CA ILE A 197 1.49 23.19 18.00
C ILE A 197 1.93 24.14 19.11
N PRO A 198 1.06 25.04 19.59
CA PRO A 198 1.25 25.64 20.90
C PRO A 198 1.37 24.53 21.94
N ARG A 199 2.54 24.44 22.55
CA ARG A 199 2.84 23.59 23.68
C ARG A 199 1.87 23.96 24.78
N ALA A 200 0.99 23.03 25.12
CA ALA A 200 0.06 23.23 26.24
C ALA A 200 0.81 23.27 27.58
N ILE A 201 2.01 22.69 27.66
CA ILE A 201 2.72 22.45 28.90
C ILE A 201 4.09 23.11 28.85
N SER A 202 4.31 24.16 29.67
CA SER A 202 5.61 24.81 29.85
C SER A 202 6.70 23.80 30.21
N ASN A 203 7.94 24.12 29.85
CA ASN A 203 9.17 23.37 30.18
C ASN A 203 9.43 23.18 31.70
N GLY A 204 8.46 23.48 32.58
CA GLY A 204 8.59 23.35 34.03
C GLY A 204 9.48 24.43 34.66
N THR A 205 9.91 25.42 33.88
CA THR A 205 10.66 26.60 34.33
C THR A 205 9.75 27.74 34.78
N ALA A 206 8.42 27.53 34.83
CA ALA A 206 7.54 28.51 35.44
C ALA A 206 8.00 28.73 36.88
N ASP A 207 8.41 29.97 37.16
CA ASP A 207 8.79 30.41 38.51
C ASP A 207 7.71 29.92 39.46
N TYR A 208 8.17 29.13 40.42
CA TYR A 208 7.39 28.44 41.46
C TYR A 208 6.06 29.16 41.72
N VAL A 209 4.97 28.68 41.12
CA VAL A 209 3.63 29.14 41.49
C VAL A 209 3.46 28.66 42.91
N GLY A 210 3.70 29.56 43.85
CA GLY A 210 3.88 29.19 45.24
C GLY A 210 2.73 28.31 45.73
N ALA A 211 3.06 27.41 46.67
CA ALA A 211 2.09 26.68 47.48
C ALA A 211 0.86 27.49 47.97
N PRO A 212 0.89 28.84 48.15
CA PRO A 212 -0.29 29.62 48.50
C PRO A 212 -1.42 29.67 47.45
N TYR A 213 -1.17 29.33 46.18
CA TYR A 213 -2.19 29.49 45.12
C TYR A 213 -3.19 28.33 45.01
N LEU A 214 -2.93 27.17 45.63
CA LEU A 214 -3.89 26.07 45.71
C LEU A 214 -4.78 26.20 46.96
N GLY A 215 -5.44 27.36 47.09
CA GLY A 215 -6.54 27.50 48.05
C GLY A 215 -7.66 26.49 47.75
N ASP A 216 -8.54 26.26 48.72
CA ASP A 216 -9.65 25.29 48.58
C ASP A 216 -10.53 25.53 47.34
N SER A 217 -10.54 26.75 46.80
CA SER A 217 -11.29 27.12 45.59
C SER A 217 -10.80 26.45 44.30
N TRP A 218 -9.52 26.06 44.20
CA TRP A 218 -8.96 25.43 42.99
C TRP A 218 -9.18 23.92 42.94
N LYS A 219 -9.34 23.29 44.11
CA LYS A 219 -9.46 21.83 44.19
C LYS A 219 -10.66 21.31 43.41
N SER A 220 -11.81 21.98 43.50
CA SER A 220 -13.04 21.54 42.83
C SER A 220 -12.96 21.62 41.30
N PRO A 221 -12.53 22.75 40.68
CA PRO A 221 -12.28 22.82 39.24
C PRO A 221 -11.26 21.81 38.74
N VAL A 222 -10.11 21.67 39.42
CA VAL A 222 -9.06 20.73 39.01
C VAL A 222 -9.57 19.29 39.11
N LEU A 223 -10.29 18.93 40.18
CA LEU A 223 -10.82 17.58 40.36
C LEU A 223 -11.88 17.25 39.30
N SER A 224 -12.76 18.19 38.96
CA SER A 224 -13.76 18.01 37.91
C SER A 224 -13.11 17.84 36.53
N MET A 225 -12.10 18.66 36.22
CA MET A 225 -11.37 18.57 34.97
C MET A 225 -10.51 17.30 34.88
N ALA A 226 -9.89 16.88 35.98
CA ALA A 226 -9.11 15.65 36.07
C ALA A 226 -10.01 14.42 35.89
N SER A 227 -11.19 14.43 36.52
CA SER A 227 -12.22 13.42 36.32
C SER A 227 -12.59 13.28 34.83
N ALA A 228 -12.92 14.38 34.16
CA ALA A 228 -13.23 14.37 32.73
C ALA A 228 -12.03 13.92 31.87
N SER A 229 -10.82 14.34 32.23
CA SER A 229 -9.59 13.93 31.52
C SER A 229 -9.32 12.44 31.67
N ALA A 230 -9.53 11.89 32.87
CA ALA A 230 -9.43 10.45 33.12
C ALA A 230 -10.48 9.68 32.31
N SER A 231 -11.72 10.19 32.24
CA SER A 231 -12.72 9.61 31.35
C SER A 231 -12.22 9.63 29.90
N ILE A 232 -11.75 10.74 29.36
CA ILE A 232 -11.33 10.79 27.94
C ILE A 232 -10.12 9.89 27.64
N ALA A 233 -9.11 9.86 28.51
CA ALA A 233 -7.87 9.12 28.29
C ALA A 233 -8.00 7.59 28.43
N TRP A 234 -8.95 7.13 29.27
CA TRP A 234 -9.14 5.70 29.55
C TRP A 234 -10.57 5.19 29.30
N MET A 235 -11.47 6.01 28.74
CA MET A 235 -12.75 5.55 28.25
C MET A 235 -12.50 4.63 27.06
N VAL A 236 -13.07 3.45 27.23
CA VAL A 236 -12.73 2.20 26.58
C VAL A 236 -13.00 2.27 25.07
N GLN A 237 -11.96 2.17 24.24
CA GLN A 237 -12.12 1.79 22.83
C GLN A 237 -12.27 0.26 22.80
N SER A 238 -13.53 -0.18 22.73
CA SER A 238 -14.03 -1.53 23.04
C SER A 238 -13.53 -2.67 22.15
N GLU A 239 -12.84 -2.40 21.04
CA GLU A 239 -12.63 -3.42 20.00
C GLU A 239 -11.38 -4.30 20.17
N PHE A 240 -10.41 -3.92 21.03
CA PHE A 240 -9.15 -4.67 21.21
C PHE A 240 -9.00 -5.38 22.58
N ILE A 241 -10.06 -5.41 23.39
CA ILE A 241 -9.96 -5.72 24.84
C ILE A 241 -9.74 -7.21 25.13
N LEU A 242 -10.04 -8.10 24.19
CA LEU A 242 -9.98 -9.54 24.46
C LEU A 242 -8.56 -10.11 24.60
N ASN A 243 -7.50 -9.36 24.24
CA ASN A 243 -6.12 -9.90 24.22
C ASN A 243 -5.11 -9.20 25.14
N ILE A 244 -5.50 -8.21 25.97
CA ILE A 244 -4.55 -7.52 26.84
C ILE A 244 -4.53 -8.20 28.22
N MET A 245 -3.67 -9.21 28.38
CA MET A 245 -3.44 -9.89 29.66
C MET A 245 -2.49 -9.15 30.60
N GLN A 246 -1.84 -8.06 30.17
CA GLN A 246 -0.79 -7.41 30.96
C GLN A 246 -1.18 -5.97 31.35
N PRO A 247 -0.93 -5.55 32.61
CA PRO A 247 -1.17 -4.17 33.02
C PRO A 247 -0.48 -3.19 32.08
N SER A 248 -1.24 -2.22 31.63
CA SER A 248 -0.82 -1.24 30.64
C SER A 248 0.30 -0.36 31.21
N ILE A 249 1.54 -0.59 30.79
CA ILE A 249 2.69 0.30 31.05
C ILE A 249 2.62 1.60 30.24
N THR A 250 1.50 1.90 29.59
CA THR A 250 1.35 3.10 28.78
C THR A 250 0.92 4.29 29.64
N PHE A 251 1.50 5.44 29.32
CA PHE A 251 1.20 6.70 30.00
C PHE A 251 0.35 7.55 29.05
N ARG A 252 -0.77 8.06 29.55
CA ARG A 252 -1.73 8.82 28.76
C ARG A 252 -2.00 10.16 29.40
N CYS A 253 -2.15 11.16 28.55
CA CYS A 253 -2.48 12.52 28.97
C CYS A 253 -3.45 13.12 27.96
N VAL A 254 -4.40 13.90 28.46
CA VAL A 254 -5.30 14.69 27.62
C VAL A 254 -4.61 16.03 27.33
N ILE A 255 -4.62 16.46 26.08
CA ILE A 255 -4.20 17.80 25.63
C ILE A 255 -5.41 18.47 24.99
N GLN A 256 -6.00 19.48 25.63
CA GLN A 256 -7.20 20.15 25.11
C GLN A 256 -7.03 20.75 23.70
N LYS A 257 -5.83 21.23 23.39
CA LYS A 257 -5.54 21.85 22.08
C LYS A 257 -5.28 20.83 20.96
N ALA A 258 -5.19 19.53 21.26
CA ALA A 258 -4.92 18.52 20.24
C ALA A 258 -6.19 18.00 19.52
N GLN A 259 -7.37 18.59 19.79
CA GLN A 259 -8.67 18.04 19.33
C GLN A 259 -8.80 17.93 17.82
N TYR A 260 -8.08 18.79 17.10
CA TYR A 260 -8.09 18.89 15.65
C TYR A 260 -6.94 18.14 14.97
N ILE A 261 -6.00 17.61 15.76
CA ILE A 261 -4.89 16.83 15.23
C ILE A 261 -5.39 15.41 15.01
N SER A 262 -5.09 14.87 13.84
CA SER A 262 -5.42 13.49 13.48
C SER A 262 -4.74 12.48 14.41
N THR A 263 -5.42 11.36 14.63
CA THR A 263 -4.84 10.17 15.26
C THR A 263 -3.60 9.70 14.52
N ASN A 264 -2.68 9.03 15.21
CA ASN A 264 -1.37 8.59 14.73
C ASN A 264 -0.34 9.71 14.46
N SER A 265 -0.71 10.97 14.67
CA SER A 265 0.26 12.08 14.72
C SER A 265 1.23 11.88 15.88
N THR A 266 2.45 12.38 15.74
CA THR A 266 3.48 12.29 16.79
C THR A 266 3.98 13.66 17.21
N LEU A 267 4.19 13.86 18.52
CA LEU A 267 4.73 15.11 19.05
C LEU A 267 6.20 14.91 19.41
N ALA A 268 7.07 15.81 18.95
CA ALA A 268 8.52 15.65 19.05
C ALA A 268 9.05 15.83 20.48
N GLU A 269 8.45 16.73 21.26
CA GLU A 269 8.88 17.04 22.62
C GLU A 269 7.68 17.45 23.48
N VAL A 270 7.25 16.56 24.37
CA VAL A 270 6.10 16.82 25.25
C VAL A 270 6.40 16.34 26.66
N MET A 271 6.01 17.13 27.65
CA MET A 271 6.08 16.73 29.04
C MET A 271 4.87 15.85 29.36
N MET A 272 5.13 14.65 29.83
CA MET A 272 4.13 13.65 30.19
C MET A 272 4.20 13.34 31.67
N PRO A 273 3.06 13.19 32.38
CA PRO A 273 3.07 12.72 33.76
C PRO A 273 3.55 11.27 33.84
N TYR A 274 4.31 10.95 34.89
CA TYR A 274 4.82 9.62 35.17
C TYR A 274 4.59 9.25 36.62
N PHE A 275 4.00 8.08 36.81
CA PHE A 275 3.82 7.46 38.11
C PHE A 275 4.14 5.97 37.98
N ALA A 276 5.08 5.50 38.78
CA ALA A 276 5.44 4.09 38.85
C ALA A 276 5.61 3.67 40.32
N VAL A 277 5.07 2.51 40.64
CA VAL A 277 5.21 1.90 41.96
C VAL A 277 6.41 0.96 41.94
N ASP A 278 7.39 1.23 42.80
CA ASP A 278 8.60 0.42 42.92
C ASP A 278 8.38 -0.74 43.90
N ALA A 279 7.60 -0.53 44.96
CA ALA A 279 7.21 -1.57 45.91
C ALA A 279 5.81 -1.33 46.45
N PHE A 280 5.05 -2.41 46.62
CA PHE A 280 3.70 -2.40 47.17
C PHE A 280 3.54 -3.59 48.10
N GLU A 281 3.15 -3.31 49.34
CA GLU A 281 2.92 -4.31 50.38
C GLU A 281 1.67 -3.97 51.18
N TRP A 282 0.75 -4.92 51.29
CA TRP A 282 -0.43 -4.75 52.14
C TRP A 282 -0.04 -4.79 53.63
N VAL A 283 -0.55 -3.86 54.41
CA VAL A 283 -0.34 -3.82 55.87
C VAL A 283 -1.30 -4.82 56.51
N GLN A 284 -0.75 -5.86 57.14
CA GLN A 284 -1.55 -6.91 57.78
C GLN A 284 -2.33 -6.38 59.00
N ASP A 285 -1.67 -5.62 59.88
CA ASP A 285 -2.28 -5.00 61.05
C ASP A 285 -1.99 -3.49 61.10
N PRO A 286 -2.98 -2.64 60.74
CA PRO A 286 -2.86 -1.20 60.81
C PRO A 286 -2.40 -0.66 62.17
N HIS A 287 -2.82 -1.28 63.28
CA HIS A 287 -2.50 -0.79 64.62
C HIS A 287 -1.04 -0.98 65.01
N GLN A 288 -0.33 -1.92 64.37
CA GLN A 288 1.10 -2.15 64.61
C GLN A 288 1.98 -1.19 63.80
N VAL A 289 1.48 -0.69 62.67
CA VAL A 289 2.27 0.07 61.70
C VAL A 289 1.96 1.57 61.72
N LEU A 290 0.71 1.95 62.03
CA LEU A 290 0.28 3.34 62.13
C LEU A 290 0.58 3.91 63.52
N THR A 291 1.00 5.18 63.54
CA THR A 291 1.09 5.95 64.78
C THR A 291 -0.30 6.38 65.26
N ASP A 292 -0.47 6.62 66.56
CA ASP A 292 -1.74 7.11 67.12
C ASP A 292 -2.24 8.40 66.45
N THR A 293 -1.32 9.27 66.02
CA THR A 293 -1.66 10.48 65.27
C THR A 293 -2.25 10.15 63.90
N GLN A 294 -1.68 9.18 63.17
CA GLN A 294 -2.22 8.73 61.89
C GLN A 294 -3.57 8.06 62.06
N ILE A 295 -3.72 7.20 63.08
CA ILE A 295 -5.00 6.57 63.44
C ILE A 295 -6.05 7.63 63.79
N SER A 296 -5.67 8.66 64.56
CA SER A 296 -6.55 9.78 64.90
C SER A 296 -6.98 10.57 63.65
N LEU A 297 -6.07 10.81 62.70
CA LEU A 297 -6.40 11.48 61.44
C LEU A 297 -7.40 10.67 60.59
N LEU A 298 -7.30 9.33 60.60
CA LEU A 298 -8.28 8.44 59.97
C LEU A 298 -9.64 8.46 60.69
N ASN A 299 -9.66 8.73 62.00
CA ASN A 299 -10.88 8.79 62.80
C ASN A 299 -11.55 10.18 62.82
N GLN A 300 -10.81 11.28 62.66
CA GLN A 300 -11.31 12.66 62.79
C GLN A 300 -12.22 13.12 61.64
N THR A 301 -12.30 12.39 60.53
CA THR A 301 -13.03 12.82 59.32
C THR A 301 -14.56 12.84 59.44
N ALA A 302 -15.12 12.41 60.56
CA ALA A 302 -16.55 12.18 60.65
C ALA A 302 -17.31 13.20 61.55
N VAL A 303 -16.60 14.12 62.22
CA VAL A 303 -17.21 15.10 63.14
C VAL A 303 -17.34 16.48 62.47
N GLY A 304 -18.46 16.68 61.78
CA GLY A 304 -19.23 17.93 61.82
C GLY A 304 -18.72 19.18 61.08
N ARG A 305 -17.48 19.24 60.57
CA ARG A 305 -17.09 20.36 59.71
C ARG A 305 -17.29 19.98 58.26
N ARG A 306 -18.25 20.63 57.58
CA ARG A 306 -18.45 20.63 56.11
C ARG A 306 -17.25 21.24 55.36
N THR A 307 -16.03 20.93 55.78
CA THR A 307 -14.89 21.02 54.89
C THR A 307 -14.97 19.77 54.03
N THR A 308 -15.30 19.94 52.76
CA THR A 308 -15.10 18.97 51.67
C THR A 308 -13.60 18.64 51.46
N ASN A 309 -12.84 18.61 52.54
CA ASN A 309 -11.45 18.21 52.59
C ASN A 309 -11.42 16.69 52.60
N THR A 310 -11.61 16.15 51.41
CA THR A 310 -11.12 14.84 51.03
C THR A 310 -9.66 14.73 51.48
N TYR A 311 -9.39 13.69 52.25
CA TYR A 311 -8.09 13.22 52.70
C TYR A 311 -6.90 13.70 51.85
N ILE A 312 -6.08 14.60 52.41
CA ILE A 312 -4.71 14.78 51.95
C ILE A 312 -3.81 14.89 53.18
N GLY A 313 -3.19 13.77 53.56
CA GLY A 313 -2.03 13.74 54.43
C GLY A 313 -0.80 14.30 53.72
N THR A 314 -0.81 15.58 53.34
CA THR A 314 0.39 16.28 52.87
C THR A 314 0.93 17.14 53.99
N SER A 315 1.59 16.52 54.96
CA SER A 315 2.79 17.14 55.51
C SER A 315 3.88 16.97 54.46
N GLY A 316 3.87 17.83 53.44
CA GLY A 316 4.88 17.78 52.38
C GLY A 316 6.26 18.04 52.97
N PRO A 317 7.28 17.20 52.72
CA PRO A 317 8.65 17.62 52.94
C PRO A 317 8.97 18.73 51.95
N ALA A 318 9.45 19.85 52.47
CA ALA A 318 10.08 20.88 51.66
C ALA A 318 11.25 20.24 50.88
N HIS A 319 11.20 20.38 49.56
CA HIS A 319 12.33 20.30 48.65
C HIS A 319 13.24 19.06 48.79
N ILE A 320 12.86 17.93 48.16
CA ILE A 320 13.80 16.83 47.95
C ILE A 320 13.77 16.36 46.49
N ARG A 321 14.88 16.60 45.80
CA ARG A 321 15.20 16.07 44.47
C ARG A 321 15.60 14.60 44.66
N ASN A 322 14.95 13.66 43.96
CA ASN A 322 15.28 12.22 43.94
C ASN A 322 15.17 11.45 45.28
N THR A 323 14.00 11.47 45.93
CA THR A 323 13.72 10.49 47.01
C THR A 323 12.51 9.63 46.68
N THR A 324 12.67 8.33 46.87
CA THR A 324 11.59 7.36 47.04
C THR A 324 10.72 7.79 48.21
N LEU A 325 9.51 8.27 47.92
CA LEU A 325 8.53 8.64 48.93
C LEU A 325 7.75 7.38 49.32
N ARG A 326 7.77 7.04 50.62
CA ARG A 326 6.84 6.05 51.17
C ARG A 326 5.56 6.76 51.57
N HIS A 327 4.45 6.45 50.89
CA HIS A 327 3.12 6.86 51.34
C HIS A 327 2.29 5.65 51.77
N ARG A 328 1.25 5.93 52.54
CA ARG A 328 0.23 4.97 52.96
C ARG A 328 -1.09 5.41 52.35
N ASP A 329 -1.64 4.58 51.47
CA ASP A 329 -2.88 4.84 50.75
C ASP A 329 -4.02 3.99 51.31
N LEU A 330 -5.26 4.49 51.18
CA LEU A 330 -6.49 3.84 51.66
C LEU A 330 -7.29 3.30 50.47
N PHE A 331 -7.72 2.03 50.55
CA PHE A 331 -8.48 1.39 49.47
C PHE A 331 -9.84 0.86 49.98
N PRO A 332 -10.97 1.32 49.42
CA PRO A 332 -12.29 0.80 49.77
C PRO A 332 -12.54 -0.58 49.12
N PRO A 333 -13.23 -1.52 49.79
CA PRO A 333 -13.68 -2.79 49.24
C PRO A 333 -14.87 -2.60 48.29
N PRO A 334 -15.12 -3.55 47.37
CA PRO A 334 -16.23 -3.49 46.43
C PRO A 334 -17.62 -3.49 47.12
N PRO A 335 -18.62 -2.77 46.57
CA PRO A 335 -19.91 -2.53 47.21
C PRO A 335 -20.91 -3.68 46.99
N ASN A 336 -20.79 -4.80 47.69
CA ASN A 336 -21.74 -5.93 47.55
C ASN A 336 -22.31 -6.49 48.88
N LEU A 337 -22.34 -5.72 49.98
CA LEU A 337 -22.81 -6.21 51.28
C LEU A 337 -24.20 -5.66 51.69
N PRO A 338 -25.15 -6.52 52.10
CA PRO A 338 -26.48 -6.10 52.53
C PRO A 338 -26.45 -5.36 53.87
N HIS A 339 -27.17 -4.23 53.93
CA HIS A 339 -27.34 -3.39 55.12
C HIS A 339 -28.21 -4.05 56.19
N SER A 340 -27.60 -4.55 57.27
CA SER A 340 -28.17 -4.47 58.63
C SER A 340 -27.17 -5.02 59.67
N THR A 341 -27.10 -4.36 60.84
CA THR A 341 -26.19 -4.58 61.99
C THR A 341 -24.83 -3.87 61.92
N ILE A 342 -24.36 -3.42 63.09
CA ILE A 342 -23.10 -2.68 63.32
C ILE A 342 -21.95 -3.52 62.75
N GLN A 343 -21.52 -3.18 61.53
CA GLN A 343 -20.56 -3.97 60.80
C GLN A 343 -19.15 -3.65 61.32
N VAL A 344 -18.67 -4.47 62.24
CA VAL A 344 -17.24 -4.51 62.59
C VAL A 344 -16.47 -4.93 61.34
N CYS A 345 -15.39 -4.22 61.02
CA CYS A 345 -14.61 -4.54 59.84
C CYS A 345 -14.02 -5.95 59.93
N PRO A 346 -14.13 -6.76 58.87
CA PRO A 346 -13.61 -8.12 58.86
C PRO A 346 -12.12 -8.13 59.22
N GLN A 347 -11.76 -9.01 60.16
CA GLN A 347 -10.37 -9.38 60.43
C GLN A 347 -9.98 -10.53 59.49
N ASN A 348 -8.70 -10.64 59.11
CA ASN A 348 -8.19 -11.65 58.19
C ASN A 348 -8.91 -11.70 56.82
N TYR A 349 -9.29 -10.54 56.29
CA TYR A 349 -9.87 -10.42 54.96
C TYR A 349 -8.85 -10.82 53.88
N MET A 350 -9.20 -11.80 53.05
CA MET A 350 -8.37 -12.22 51.92
C MET A 350 -8.53 -11.20 50.78
N ILE A 351 -7.62 -10.22 50.72
CA ILE A 351 -7.68 -9.16 49.72
C ILE A 351 -7.17 -9.65 48.36
N ASP A 352 -6.07 -10.40 48.35
CA ASP A 352 -5.48 -10.98 47.15
C ASP A 352 -5.22 -12.48 47.40
N PRO A 353 -5.06 -13.31 46.35
CA PRO A 353 -4.76 -14.72 46.52
C PRO A 353 -3.55 -14.96 47.45
N GLY A 354 -3.80 -15.55 48.62
CA GLY A 354 -2.77 -15.84 49.62
C GLY A 354 -2.39 -14.66 50.55
N VAL A 355 -3.05 -13.50 50.45
CA VAL A 355 -2.77 -12.33 51.29
C VAL A 355 -3.99 -11.99 52.15
N GLN A 356 -3.83 -12.09 53.47
CA GLN A 356 -4.84 -11.71 54.46
C GLN A 356 -4.46 -10.41 55.15
N ILE A 357 -5.44 -9.52 55.34
CA ILE A 357 -5.27 -8.23 56.03
C ILE A 357 -6.41 -7.98 57.02
N ASN A 358 -6.14 -7.16 58.03
CA ASN A 358 -7.17 -6.63 58.90
C ASN A 358 -7.69 -5.32 58.32
N LEU A 359 -8.97 -5.31 57.95
CA LEU A 359 -9.60 -4.10 57.42
C LEU A 359 -9.81 -3.09 58.55
N PHE A 360 -9.48 -1.83 58.27
CA PHE A 360 -9.65 -0.73 59.21
C PHE A 360 -10.99 -0.03 58.99
N GLY A 361 -11.69 0.30 60.07
CA GLY A 361 -12.94 1.06 60.03
C GLY A 361 -12.93 2.16 61.09
N SER A 362 -13.34 3.35 60.72
CA SER A 362 -13.53 4.43 61.69
C SER A 362 -14.88 4.26 62.38
N MET A 363 -14.87 4.08 63.70
CA MET A 363 -16.09 4.08 64.51
C MET A 363 -16.50 5.51 64.81
N ASN A 364 -17.33 6.12 63.95
CA ASN A 364 -18.02 7.34 64.35
C ASN A 364 -19.39 7.00 64.94
N SER A 365 -19.63 7.50 66.15
CA SER A 365 -20.72 7.07 67.05
C SER A 365 -22.12 7.50 66.64
N SER A 366 -22.32 8.16 65.49
CA SER A 366 -23.59 8.83 65.21
C SER A 366 -24.42 8.28 64.03
N VAL A 367 -24.05 8.30 62.74
CA VAL A 367 -25.07 7.99 61.68
C VAL A 367 -24.57 7.45 60.32
N ALA A 368 -23.42 6.78 60.18
CA ALA A 368 -23.15 6.09 58.90
C ALA A 368 -22.14 4.95 59.07
N ILE A 369 -22.45 3.80 58.47
CA ILE A 369 -21.49 2.71 58.25
C ILE A 369 -20.40 3.28 57.34
N LEU A 370 -19.26 3.67 57.93
CA LEU A 370 -18.09 4.03 57.14
C LEU A 370 -17.60 2.76 56.43
N PRO A 371 -17.22 2.84 55.14
CA PRO A 371 -16.64 1.69 54.46
C PRO A 371 -15.36 1.28 55.18
N CYS A 372 -15.20 -0.02 55.41
CA CYS A 372 -13.92 -0.59 55.82
C CYS A 372 -12.88 -0.32 54.73
N PHE A 373 -11.60 -0.23 55.04
CA PHE A 373 -10.57 -0.06 54.02
C PHE A 373 -9.28 -0.81 54.37
N GLY A 374 -8.58 -1.24 53.33
CA GLY A 374 -7.23 -1.79 53.44
C GLY A 374 -6.18 -0.68 53.42
N ILE A 375 -5.03 -0.93 54.05
CA ILE A 375 -3.88 -0.01 54.06
C ILE A 375 -2.70 -0.72 53.40
N ALA A 376 -1.99 -0.02 52.52
CA ALA A 376 -0.77 -0.51 51.91
C ALA A 376 0.41 0.42 52.20
N ASN A 377 1.61 -0.15 52.29
CA ASN A 377 2.87 0.56 52.23
C ASN A 377 3.34 0.61 50.78
N VAL A 378 3.42 1.81 50.22
CA VAL A 378 3.72 2.02 48.80
C VAL A 378 4.98 2.86 48.68
N SER A 379 5.98 2.33 47.97
CA SER A 379 7.14 3.08 47.50
C SER A 379 6.95 3.37 46.02
N TYR A 380 7.01 4.63 45.63
CA TYR A 380 6.76 5.04 44.26
C TYR A 380 7.68 6.17 43.80
N ARG A 381 7.71 6.36 42.49
CA ARG A 381 8.31 7.51 41.79
C ARG A 381 7.22 8.23 41.02
N ALA A 382 7.13 9.53 41.24
CA ALA A 382 6.17 10.41 40.59
C ALA A 382 6.89 11.66 40.06
N GLY A 383 6.48 12.13 38.90
CA GLY A 383 7.06 13.30 38.26
C GLY A 383 6.58 13.41 36.83
N VAL A 384 7.42 13.98 35.98
CA VAL A 384 7.15 14.05 34.54
C VAL A 384 8.36 13.58 33.76
N PHE A 385 8.22 13.32 32.48
CA PHE A 385 9.35 13.11 31.58
C PHE A 385 9.12 13.89 30.29
N SER A 386 10.21 14.20 29.60
CA SER A 386 10.15 14.74 28.24
C SER A 386 10.09 13.58 27.25
N GLY A 387 8.89 13.26 26.77
CA GLY A 387 8.67 12.25 25.75
C GLY A 387 9.02 12.79 24.36
N ARG A 388 9.67 11.94 23.56
CA ARG A 388 9.86 12.16 22.13
C ARG A 388 8.96 11.22 21.36
N ASN A 389 8.38 11.70 20.26
CA ASN A 389 7.47 10.94 19.40
C ASN A 389 6.25 10.39 20.15
N CYS A 390 5.69 11.17 21.10
CA CYS A 390 4.44 10.80 21.77
C CYS A 390 3.31 10.74 20.74
N LYS A 391 2.59 9.63 20.71
CA LYS A 391 1.59 9.34 19.67
C LYS A 391 0.21 9.80 20.11
N ILE A 392 -0.52 10.50 19.27
CA ILE A 392 -1.95 10.80 19.49
C ILE A 392 -2.75 9.54 19.15
N ILE A 393 -3.42 8.96 20.15
CA ILE A 393 -4.21 7.73 19.99
C ILE A 393 -5.70 8.01 19.77
N SER A 394 -6.19 9.16 20.25
CA SER A 394 -7.55 9.63 20.02
C SER A 394 -7.58 11.17 20.04
N SER A 395 -8.72 11.78 19.71
CA SER A 395 -8.87 13.23 19.79
C SER A 395 -8.55 13.68 21.24
N ASN A 396 -7.52 14.51 21.38
CA ASN A 396 -6.94 14.97 22.64
C ASN A 396 -6.09 13.99 23.45
N VAL A 397 -6.03 12.69 23.16
CA VAL A 397 -5.26 11.76 24.00
C VAL A 397 -3.93 11.43 23.36
N MET A 398 -2.85 11.76 24.08
CA MET A 398 -1.50 11.31 23.75
C MET A 398 -1.11 10.11 24.59
N GLU A 399 -0.34 9.21 23.98
CA GLU A 399 0.26 8.04 24.62
C GLU A 399 1.77 8.06 24.44
N ALA A 400 2.48 7.64 25.48
CA ALA A 400 3.92 7.47 25.49
C ALA A 400 4.31 6.10 26.06
N GLN A 401 5.40 5.52 25.54
CA GLN A 401 5.93 4.22 25.97
C GLN A 401 7.34 4.34 26.59
N PRO A 402 7.62 3.66 27.72
CA PRO A 402 8.91 3.71 28.41
C PRO A 402 10.06 3.15 27.56
N PRO A 403 11.35 3.41 27.93
CA PRO A 403 11.84 3.99 29.18
C PRO A 403 11.93 5.52 29.17
N PHE A 404 11.85 6.12 30.36
CA PHE A 404 11.88 7.57 30.55
C PHE A 404 12.83 8.00 31.66
N THR A 405 13.39 9.20 31.51
CA THR A 405 14.12 9.87 32.58
C THR A 405 13.16 10.82 33.31
N LEU A 406 13.03 10.63 34.62
CA LEU A 406 12.15 11.45 35.45
C LEU A 406 12.73 12.85 35.65
N ILE A 407 11.88 13.86 35.52
CA ILE A 407 12.16 15.27 35.69
C ILE A 407 11.19 15.78 36.76
N GLY A 408 11.70 16.54 37.73
CA GLY A 408 10.86 17.19 38.73
C GLY A 408 10.01 18.30 38.10
N ASN A 409 8.76 18.45 38.54
CA ASN A 409 7.84 19.46 38.02
C ASN A 409 7.01 20.06 39.17
N PRO A 410 6.70 21.38 39.12
CA PRO A 410 5.97 22.06 40.19
C PRO A 410 4.57 21.49 40.46
N PHE A 411 3.91 20.89 39.46
CA PHE A 411 2.57 20.31 39.64
C PHE A 411 2.59 18.90 40.25
N THR A 412 3.75 18.26 40.39
CA THR A 412 3.85 16.88 40.89
C THR A 412 3.28 16.73 42.30
N SER A 413 3.60 17.64 43.22
CA SER A 413 3.10 17.58 44.60
C SER A 413 1.59 17.83 44.68
N GLY A 414 1.08 18.82 43.94
CA GLY A 414 -0.35 19.12 43.88
C GLY A 414 -1.16 17.96 43.28
N ALA A 415 -0.66 17.36 42.19
CA ALA A 415 -1.28 16.19 41.57
C ALA A 415 -1.30 14.98 42.51
N LEU A 416 -0.20 14.69 43.21
CA LEU A 416 -0.15 13.64 44.24
C LEU A 416 -1.17 13.91 45.36
N GLY A 417 -1.29 15.16 45.81
CA GLY A 417 -2.30 15.55 46.80
C GLY A 417 -3.73 15.28 46.34
N LEU A 418 -4.05 15.54 45.07
CA LEU A 418 -5.39 15.31 44.52
C LEU A 418 -5.69 13.86 44.13
N THR A 419 -4.65 13.02 44.02
CA THR A 419 -4.77 11.64 43.53
C THR A 419 -5.78 10.80 44.34
N PRO A 420 -5.76 10.76 45.69
CA PRO A 420 -6.71 9.96 46.46
C PRO A 420 -8.19 10.38 46.27
N ALA A 421 -8.43 11.69 46.19
CA ALA A 421 -9.76 12.23 45.95
C ALA A 421 -10.28 11.83 44.56
N LEU A 422 -9.39 11.86 43.56
CA LEU A 422 -9.73 11.46 42.22
C LEU A 422 -9.92 9.95 42.09
N VAL A 423 -9.06 9.11 42.69
CA VAL A 423 -9.27 7.65 42.76
C VAL A 423 -10.65 7.32 43.29
N THR A 424 -11.05 7.96 44.40
CA THR A 424 -12.40 7.80 44.97
C THR A 424 -13.49 8.15 43.96
N ASN A 425 -13.32 9.26 43.23
CA ASN A 425 -14.27 9.68 42.19
C ASN A 425 -14.34 8.69 41.02
N LEU A 426 -13.20 8.18 40.54
CA LEU A 426 -13.12 7.19 39.47
C LEU A 426 -13.84 5.89 39.86
N VAL A 427 -13.60 5.40 41.08
CA VAL A 427 -14.23 4.19 41.62
C VAL A 427 -15.74 4.37 41.75
N LEU A 428 -16.20 5.46 42.38
CA LEU A 428 -17.63 5.72 42.59
C LEU A 428 -18.40 5.92 41.29
N SER A 429 -17.75 6.48 40.28
CA SER A 429 -18.38 6.80 39.00
C SER A 429 -18.25 5.68 37.96
N MET A 430 -17.54 4.59 38.30
CA MET A 430 -17.34 3.41 37.45
C MET A 430 -16.75 3.69 36.06
N TYR A 431 -16.01 4.79 35.86
CA TYR A 431 -15.29 5.09 34.61
C TYR A 431 -13.78 5.12 34.83
N ALA A 432 -13.03 4.87 33.77
CA ALA A 432 -11.56 4.77 33.82
C ALA A 432 -11.03 3.75 34.85
N ILE A 433 -11.86 2.78 35.27
CA ILE A 433 -11.44 1.62 36.04
C ILE A 433 -10.77 0.63 35.06
N PRO A 434 -9.59 0.07 35.39
CA PRO A 434 -9.02 -0.98 34.58
C PRO A 434 -9.93 -2.21 34.56
N LEU A 435 -10.18 -2.77 33.38
CA LEU A 435 -11.09 -3.93 33.24
C LEU A 435 -10.43 -5.25 33.63
N ASN A 436 -9.09 -5.34 33.51
CA ASN A 436 -8.34 -6.57 33.73
C ASN A 436 -7.17 -6.33 34.69
N TYR A 437 -7.49 -6.05 35.95
CA TYR A 437 -6.47 -5.79 36.97
C TYR A 437 -5.95 -7.06 37.64
N GLY A 438 -6.69 -8.18 37.63
CA GLY A 438 -6.24 -9.44 38.23
C GLY A 438 -6.23 -9.44 39.77
N THR A 439 -5.46 -8.55 40.40
CA THR A 439 -5.35 -8.39 41.87
C THR A 439 -5.77 -6.99 42.33
N HIS A 440 -6.23 -6.86 43.57
CA HIS A 440 -6.53 -5.55 44.17
C HIS A 440 -5.30 -4.66 44.26
N ARG A 441 -4.10 -5.25 44.42
CA ARG A 441 -2.83 -4.55 44.28
C ARG A 441 -2.68 -3.88 42.92
N ASP A 442 -2.90 -4.62 41.83
CA ASP A 442 -2.75 -4.09 40.48
C ASP A 442 -3.81 -3.03 40.18
N LEU A 443 -5.05 -3.24 40.66
CA LEU A 443 -6.12 -2.24 40.61
C LEU A 443 -5.71 -0.94 41.30
N ALA A 444 -5.18 -1.05 42.52
CA ALA A 444 -4.70 0.07 43.31
C ALA A 444 -3.57 0.84 42.60
N ILE A 445 -2.57 0.13 42.09
CA ILE A 445 -1.43 0.72 41.36
C ILE A 445 -1.92 1.45 40.11
N GLU A 446 -2.78 0.80 39.31
CA GLU A 446 -3.25 1.34 38.04
C GLU A 446 -4.20 2.52 38.23
N LEU A 447 -5.18 2.43 39.15
CA LEU A 447 -6.07 3.55 39.46
C LEU A 447 -5.30 4.75 40.00
N THR A 448 -4.34 4.54 40.89
CA THR A 448 -3.50 5.62 41.44
C THR A 448 -2.68 6.28 40.34
N SER A 449 -2.12 5.48 39.42
CA SER A 449 -1.39 6.00 38.26
C SER A 449 -2.28 6.84 37.33
N ARG A 450 -3.47 6.34 36.97
CA ARG A 450 -4.44 7.06 36.12
C ARG A 450 -4.90 8.37 36.78
N ALA A 451 -5.20 8.31 38.07
CA ALA A 451 -5.59 9.49 38.84
C ALA A 451 -4.45 10.51 38.94
N TYR A 452 -3.21 10.09 39.20
CA TYR A 452 -2.07 11.01 39.19
C TYR A 452 -1.90 11.70 37.83
N GLN A 453 -1.92 10.93 36.74
CA GLN A 453 -1.75 11.45 35.39
C GLN A 453 -2.85 12.46 35.03
N ALA A 454 -4.10 12.15 35.36
CA ALA A 454 -5.24 13.03 35.12
C ALA A 454 -5.23 14.29 36.00
N ALA A 455 -4.88 14.16 37.29
CA ALA A 455 -4.76 15.29 38.20
C ALA A 455 -3.64 16.24 37.78
N TRP A 456 -2.52 15.69 37.34
CA TRP A 456 -1.40 16.47 36.81
C TRP A 456 -1.78 17.20 35.52
N ALA A 457 -2.41 16.52 34.56
CA ALA A 457 -2.86 17.12 33.30
C ALA A 457 -3.85 18.27 33.52
N ALA A 458 -4.85 18.06 34.39
CA ALA A 458 -5.80 19.10 34.75
C ALA A 458 -5.15 20.31 35.44
N SER A 459 -4.16 20.06 36.30
CA SER A 459 -3.41 21.12 36.97
C SER A 459 -2.56 21.92 35.98
N SER A 460 -1.92 21.26 35.01
CA SER A 460 -1.12 21.93 33.99
C SER A 460 -1.96 22.76 33.03
N ASP A 461 -3.15 22.31 32.68
CA ASP A 461 -4.03 23.02 31.75
C ASP A 461 -4.71 24.25 32.37
N LEU A 462 -4.99 24.21 33.69
CA LEU A 462 -5.58 25.35 34.41
C LEU A 462 -4.56 26.42 34.79
N ALA A 463 -3.27 26.10 34.78
CA ALA A 463 -2.23 27.06 35.09
C ALA A 463 -2.07 28.08 33.95
N PRO A 464 -2.04 29.40 34.23
CA PRO A 464 -1.80 30.42 33.22
C PRO A 464 -0.34 30.35 32.77
N ILE A 465 -0.08 29.59 31.71
CA ILE A 465 1.27 29.31 31.22
C ILE A 465 1.52 30.06 29.90
N VAL A 466 2.74 30.58 29.76
CA VAL A 466 3.27 31.07 28.48
C VAL A 466 3.36 29.90 27.49
N PHE A 467 2.60 29.99 26.40
CA PHE A 467 2.60 28.96 25.36
C PHE A 467 3.90 29.02 24.55
N ASP A 468 4.82 28.08 24.82
CA ASP A 468 5.87 27.73 23.85
C ASP A 468 5.23 27.00 22.66
N THR A 469 5.96 26.79 21.56
CA THR A 469 5.50 25.94 20.45
C THR A 469 6.35 24.68 20.36
N THR A 470 5.74 23.51 20.17
CA THR A 470 6.43 22.24 19.90
C THR A 470 6.20 21.77 18.47
N ALA A 471 7.20 21.08 17.92
CA ALA A 471 7.07 20.45 16.61
C ALA A 471 6.14 19.22 16.71
N VAL A 472 5.23 19.11 15.75
CA VAL A 472 4.35 17.95 15.58
C VAL A 472 4.59 17.35 14.20
N GLN A 473 4.46 16.03 14.10
CA GLN A 473 4.27 15.35 12.83
C GLN A 473 2.81 14.97 12.74
N ILE A 474 2.08 15.64 11.86
CA ILE A 474 0.65 15.44 11.67
C ILE A 474 0.47 14.25 10.72
N ALA A 475 -0.24 13.23 11.17
CA ALA A 475 -0.58 12.06 10.40
C ALA A 475 -1.70 12.39 9.40
N LEU A 476 -1.40 12.38 8.12
CA LEU A 476 -2.43 12.47 7.10
C LEU A 476 -2.87 11.08 6.66
N PRO A 477 -4.19 10.81 6.59
CA PRO A 477 -4.68 9.54 6.07
C PRO A 477 -4.32 9.43 4.58
N THR A 478 -3.55 8.41 4.26
CA THR A 478 -3.05 8.07 2.93
C THR A 478 -3.29 6.60 2.63
N LEU A 479 -3.08 6.21 1.38
CA LEU A 479 -3.05 4.81 0.98
C LEU A 479 -1.64 4.46 0.53
N ARG A 480 -1.06 3.46 1.18
CA ARG A 480 0.19 2.84 0.74
C ARG A 480 -0.10 1.89 -0.39
N ALA A 481 0.57 2.06 -1.52
CA ALA A 481 0.54 1.08 -2.59
C ALA A 481 1.40 -0.12 -2.18
N LYS A 482 0.79 -1.30 -2.08
CA LYS A 482 1.50 -2.57 -1.88
C LYS A 482 1.38 -3.42 -3.13
N ILE A 483 2.51 -3.77 -3.71
CA ILE A 483 2.53 -4.44 -5.00
C ILE A 483 2.79 -5.93 -4.81
N ILE A 484 1.85 -6.74 -5.31
CA ILE A 484 1.97 -8.18 -5.33
C ILE A 484 3.00 -8.57 -6.41
N ARG A 485 4.26 -8.71 -5.99
CA ARG A 485 5.41 -8.93 -6.88
C ARG A 485 5.22 -10.08 -7.86
N TRP A 486 4.63 -11.20 -7.44
CA TRP A 486 4.41 -12.35 -8.32
C TRP A 486 3.49 -12.03 -9.51
N ARG A 487 2.49 -11.15 -9.33
CA ARG A 487 1.59 -10.74 -10.42
C ARG A 487 2.33 -9.86 -11.44
N VAL A 488 3.23 -8.99 -10.97
CA VAL A 488 4.12 -8.22 -11.85
C VAL A 488 5.09 -9.14 -12.59
N TYR A 489 5.68 -10.13 -11.91
CA TYR A 489 6.55 -11.12 -12.57
C TYR A 489 5.79 -11.98 -13.56
N LEU A 490 4.56 -12.40 -13.27
CA LEU A 490 3.70 -13.09 -14.22
C LEU A 490 3.42 -12.20 -15.44
N TRP A 491 3.08 -10.94 -15.23
CA TRP A 491 2.88 -9.98 -16.31
C TRP A 491 4.14 -9.82 -17.20
N VAL A 492 5.32 -9.66 -16.58
CA VAL A 492 6.60 -9.61 -17.30
C VAL A 492 6.87 -10.91 -18.05
N ALA A 493 6.72 -12.06 -17.40
CA ALA A 493 6.96 -13.38 -17.99
C ALA A 493 6.04 -13.63 -19.20
N LEU A 494 4.77 -13.26 -19.10
CA LEU A 494 3.80 -13.34 -20.19
C LEU A 494 4.23 -12.49 -21.38
N HIS A 495 4.67 -11.25 -21.16
CA HIS A 495 5.17 -10.41 -22.25
C HIS A 495 6.52 -10.88 -22.82
N LEU A 496 7.45 -11.34 -21.98
CA LEU A 496 8.72 -11.93 -22.42
C LEU A 496 8.50 -13.21 -23.22
N TRP A 497 7.48 -14.00 -22.88
CA TRP A 497 7.07 -15.17 -23.67
C TRP A 497 6.63 -14.77 -25.08
N VAL A 498 5.83 -13.71 -25.24
CA VAL A 498 5.47 -13.20 -26.57
C VAL A 498 6.72 -12.74 -27.32
N LEU A 499 7.63 -12.00 -26.66
CA LEU A 499 8.87 -11.56 -27.30
C LEU A 499 9.76 -12.75 -27.71
N ALA A 500 9.84 -13.80 -26.90
CA ALA A 500 10.59 -15.01 -27.21
C ALA A 500 9.99 -15.76 -28.41
N LEU A 501 8.66 -15.86 -28.48
CA LEU A 501 7.98 -16.37 -29.67
C LEU A 501 8.30 -15.52 -30.89
N GLY A 502 8.23 -14.19 -30.79
CA GLY A 502 8.63 -13.27 -31.85
C GLY A 502 10.07 -13.48 -32.33
N LEU A 503 11.03 -13.71 -31.43
CA LEU A 503 12.43 -13.98 -31.77
C LEU A 503 12.62 -15.34 -32.45
N LEU A 504 12.01 -16.41 -31.91
CA LEU A 504 12.02 -17.74 -32.52
C LEU A 504 11.54 -17.66 -33.97
N PHE A 505 10.54 -16.83 -34.17
CA PHE A 505 9.94 -16.63 -35.45
C PHE A 505 10.76 -15.80 -36.44
N VAL A 506 11.38 -14.71 -35.98
CA VAL A 506 12.38 -13.97 -36.77
C VAL A 506 13.53 -14.89 -37.17
N TYR A 507 13.93 -15.81 -36.28
CA TYR A 507 14.92 -16.84 -36.57
C TYR A 507 14.45 -17.83 -37.64
N ILE A 508 13.22 -18.33 -37.58
CA ILE A 508 12.66 -19.18 -38.65
C ILE A 508 12.64 -18.42 -39.97
N GLN A 509 12.22 -17.15 -39.95
CA GLN A 509 12.14 -16.32 -41.14
C GLN A 509 13.52 -16.02 -41.74
N SER A 510 14.57 -15.88 -40.93
CA SER A 510 15.92 -15.66 -41.44
C SER A 510 16.49 -16.86 -42.20
N HIS A 511 15.83 -18.02 -42.13
CA HIS A 511 16.16 -19.22 -42.91
C HIS A 511 15.31 -19.37 -44.18
N CYS A 512 14.39 -18.43 -44.45
CA CYS A 512 13.67 -18.38 -45.71
C CYS A 512 14.47 -17.55 -46.73
N ASP A 513 14.66 -18.09 -47.94
CA ASP A 513 15.50 -17.47 -48.98
C ASP A 513 14.88 -16.21 -49.62
N HIS A 514 13.64 -15.87 -49.26
CA HIS A 514 12.89 -14.79 -49.89
C HIS A 514 13.05 -13.44 -49.19
N PRO A 515 13.19 -12.36 -49.97
CA PRO A 515 13.32 -11.02 -49.41
C PRO A 515 12.03 -10.61 -48.69
N TRP A 516 12.20 -9.80 -47.65
CA TRP A 516 11.10 -9.26 -46.85
C TRP A 516 10.16 -8.44 -47.74
N VAL A 517 8.86 -8.74 -47.69
CA VAL A 517 7.86 -8.03 -48.50
C VAL A 517 7.44 -6.77 -47.75
N GLU A 518 8.06 -5.64 -48.09
CA GLU A 518 7.80 -4.34 -47.44
C GLU A 518 6.38 -3.81 -47.70
N ASP A 519 5.80 -4.15 -48.85
CA ASP A 519 4.48 -3.67 -49.27
C ASP A 519 3.50 -4.84 -49.44
N PRO A 520 2.45 -4.96 -48.60
CA PRO A 520 1.46 -6.02 -48.73
C PRO A 520 0.68 -5.95 -50.05
N THR A 521 0.62 -4.78 -50.71
CA THR A 521 0.06 -4.66 -52.06
C THR A 521 0.99 -5.28 -53.09
N MET A 522 2.31 -5.14 -52.90
CA MET A 522 3.29 -5.84 -53.73
C MET A 522 3.18 -7.34 -53.53
N ALA A 523 2.88 -7.81 -52.32
CA ALA A 523 2.73 -9.24 -52.03
C ALA A 523 1.78 -9.97 -52.98
N VAL A 524 0.74 -9.30 -53.49
CA VAL A 524 -0.17 -9.87 -54.52
C VAL A 524 0.57 -10.30 -55.78
N PHE A 525 1.62 -9.59 -56.18
CA PHE A 525 2.48 -9.95 -57.32
C PHE A 525 3.47 -11.08 -56.99
N TRP A 526 3.76 -11.31 -55.71
CA TRP A 526 4.63 -12.39 -55.24
C TRP A 526 3.88 -13.70 -55.00
N LEU A 527 2.54 -13.66 -54.91
CA LEU A 527 1.73 -14.87 -54.86
C LEU A 527 1.91 -15.67 -56.14
N ASP A 528 2.44 -16.89 -56.00
CA ASP A 528 2.78 -17.78 -57.10
C ASP A 528 1.56 -18.03 -58.02
N MET A 529 1.46 -17.25 -59.10
CA MET A 529 0.43 -17.41 -60.13
C MET A 529 0.67 -18.66 -61.00
N ARG A 530 1.67 -19.51 -60.69
CA ARG A 530 1.87 -20.80 -61.38
C ARG A 530 0.63 -21.68 -61.38
N ALA A 531 -0.20 -21.61 -60.33
CA ALA A 531 -1.46 -22.36 -60.28
C ALA A 531 -2.51 -21.86 -61.28
N VAL A 532 -2.41 -20.61 -61.75
CA VAL A 532 -3.30 -20.01 -62.75
C VAL A 532 -2.72 -20.15 -64.17
N LEU A 533 -1.40 -20.32 -64.29
CA LEU A 533 -0.67 -20.40 -65.56
C LEU A 533 -0.45 -21.84 -66.08
N THR A 534 -1.10 -22.85 -65.51
CA THR A 534 -1.20 -24.18 -66.14
C THR A 534 -2.05 -24.07 -67.40
N LYS A 535 -1.42 -23.69 -68.52
CA LYS A 535 -1.98 -23.85 -69.87
C LYS A 535 -2.42 -25.30 -70.06
N SER A 536 -3.56 -25.51 -70.73
CA SER A 536 -4.13 -26.82 -71.07
C SER A 536 -3.18 -27.74 -71.86
N ASP A 537 -2.07 -27.21 -72.35
CA ASP A 537 -1.20 -27.87 -73.32
C ASP A 537 -0.01 -28.63 -72.65
N GLY A 538 0.02 -28.72 -71.32
CA GLY A 538 1.00 -29.54 -70.58
C GLY A 538 2.44 -29.01 -70.57
N GLN A 539 2.69 -27.80 -71.08
CA GLN A 539 4.03 -27.21 -71.11
C GLN A 539 4.32 -26.47 -69.80
N LEU A 540 5.27 -27.01 -69.02
CA LEU A 540 5.79 -26.40 -67.79
C LEU A 540 6.33 -24.99 -68.08
N VAL A 541 5.62 -23.97 -67.60
CA VAL A 541 6.08 -22.58 -67.66
C VAL A 541 7.20 -22.41 -66.63
N LEU A 542 8.39 -22.03 -67.11
CA LEU A 542 9.56 -21.73 -66.28
C LEU A 542 9.23 -20.64 -65.26
N ASP A 543 9.77 -20.82 -64.07
CA ASP A 543 9.68 -19.87 -62.97
C ASP A 543 10.16 -18.48 -63.40
N PRO A 544 9.31 -17.44 -63.40
CA PRO A 544 9.72 -16.09 -63.77
C PRO A 544 10.82 -15.52 -62.86
N TRP A 545 11.07 -16.15 -61.70
CA TRP A 545 12.04 -15.71 -60.71
C TRP A 545 13.31 -16.56 -60.66
N GLN A 546 13.46 -17.58 -61.52
CA GLN A 546 14.73 -18.29 -61.60
C GLN A 546 15.83 -17.36 -62.15
N PRO A 547 17.02 -17.31 -61.52
CA PRO A 547 18.15 -16.55 -62.07
C PRO A 547 18.48 -17.06 -63.47
N GLY A 548 18.22 -16.24 -64.50
CA GLY A 548 18.42 -16.59 -65.91
C GLY A 548 17.14 -16.63 -66.75
N THR A 549 15.96 -16.49 -66.16
CA THR A 549 14.71 -16.34 -66.92
C THR A 549 14.67 -14.93 -67.55
N VAL A 550 14.89 -14.85 -68.87
CA VAL A 550 14.83 -13.58 -69.60
C VAL A 550 13.38 -13.14 -69.68
N ILE A 551 13.00 -12.17 -68.85
CA ILE A 551 11.76 -11.43 -69.01
C ILE A 551 11.95 -10.56 -70.24
N CYS A 552 11.32 -10.93 -71.36
CA CYS A 552 11.35 -10.10 -72.56
C CYS A 552 10.71 -8.74 -72.24
N GLU A 553 11.51 -7.68 -72.19
CA GLU A 553 11.08 -6.30 -71.89
C GLU A 553 10.06 -5.74 -72.89
N ASP A 554 9.85 -6.39 -74.04
CA ASP A 554 8.89 -5.95 -75.08
C ASP A 554 7.43 -6.34 -74.79
N GLY A 555 7.16 -7.05 -73.69
CA GLY A 555 5.82 -7.51 -73.31
C GLY A 555 5.15 -6.62 -72.27
N VAL A 556 4.68 -5.42 -72.66
CA VAL A 556 3.70 -4.69 -71.84
C VAL A 556 2.43 -5.53 -71.78
N LEU A 557 2.08 -6.04 -70.59
CA LEU A 557 0.77 -6.63 -70.32
C LEU A 557 -0.28 -5.50 -70.34
N ILE A 558 -0.81 -5.19 -71.52
CA ILE A 558 -1.99 -4.33 -71.66
C ILE A 558 -3.21 -5.18 -71.30
N LEU A 559 -3.75 -4.99 -70.10
CA LEU A 559 -5.06 -5.50 -69.72
C LEU A 559 -6.12 -4.64 -70.43
N GLU A 560 -6.43 -5.01 -71.67
CA GLU A 560 -7.49 -4.35 -72.43
C GLU A 560 -8.85 -4.88 -71.96
N GLN A 561 -9.59 -4.02 -71.24
CA GLN A 561 -10.88 -4.36 -70.65
C GLN A 561 -11.99 -4.29 -71.70
N ASN A 562 -12.24 -5.39 -72.42
CA ASN A 562 -13.38 -5.48 -73.34
C ASN A 562 -14.55 -6.30 -72.78
N LYS A 563 -15.75 -5.75 -72.95
CA LYS A 563 -17.07 -6.29 -72.56
C LYS A 563 -17.50 -7.50 -73.43
N PRO A 564 -18.57 -8.24 -73.08
CA PRO A 564 -18.49 -9.65 -72.76
C PRO A 564 -18.77 -10.55 -73.96
N SER A 565 -17.78 -11.35 -74.35
CA SER A 565 -17.87 -12.78 -74.67
C SER A 565 -16.64 -13.18 -75.48
N GLN A 566 -15.99 -14.26 -75.04
CA GLN A 566 -14.76 -14.87 -75.58
C GLN A 566 -13.44 -14.14 -75.26
N HIS A 567 -12.71 -14.72 -74.31
CA HIS A 567 -11.31 -14.43 -74.06
C HIS A 567 -10.44 -15.25 -75.01
N SER A 568 -9.62 -14.59 -75.84
CA SER A 568 -8.44 -15.19 -76.43
C SER A 568 -7.26 -14.22 -76.29
N VAL A 569 -6.12 -14.74 -75.82
CA VAL A 569 -4.89 -13.99 -75.59
C VAL A 569 -3.98 -14.21 -76.79
N GLN A 570 -3.72 -13.17 -77.58
CA GLN A 570 -2.70 -13.21 -78.64
C GLN A 570 -1.44 -12.48 -78.20
N VAL A 571 -0.32 -13.21 -78.20
CA VAL A 571 1.03 -12.67 -77.99
C VAL A 571 1.63 -12.33 -79.35
N LYS A 572 1.82 -11.04 -79.64
CA LYS A 572 2.47 -10.58 -80.87
C LYS A 572 3.98 -10.49 -80.64
N ARG A 573 4.74 -11.46 -81.16
CA ARG A 573 6.22 -11.41 -81.17
C ARG A 573 6.71 -10.46 -82.25
N SER A 574 7.56 -9.51 -81.86
CA SER A 574 8.45 -8.83 -82.80
C SER A 574 9.87 -9.38 -82.59
N SER A 575 10.54 -9.69 -83.69
CA SER A 575 11.85 -10.33 -83.73
C SER A 575 12.95 -9.29 -83.87
N GLY A 576 13.79 -9.13 -82.84
CA GLY A 576 15.04 -8.36 -82.90
C GLY A 576 16.12 -9.02 -82.06
N SER A 577 17.04 -9.74 -82.71
CA SER A 577 18.15 -10.45 -82.09
C SER A 577 19.35 -9.53 -81.85
N ARG A 578 19.83 -9.44 -80.61
CA ARG A 578 21.22 -9.05 -80.30
C ARG A 578 21.81 -9.99 -79.26
N GLN A 579 22.98 -10.53 -79.61
CA GLN A 579 23.71 -11.59 -78.94
C GLN A 579 24.83 -10.97 -78.09
N CYS A 580 24.87 -11.24 -76.78
CA CYS A 580 26.00 -10.92 -75.90
C CYS A 580 26.68 -12.20 -75.41
N ARG A 581 28.02 -12.22 -75.47
CA ARG A 581 28.89 -13.34 -75.10
C ARG A 581 29.12 -13.40 -73.59
N TYR A 582 29.08 -14.61 -73.05
CA TYR A 582 29.63 -14.97 -71.74
C TYR A 582 31.11 -15.40 -71.85
N LEU A 583 31.86 -15.21 -70.76
CA LEU A 583 33.22 -15.73 -70.55
C LEU A 583 33.23 -16.51 -69.22
N ASP A 584 33.53 -17.81 -69.31
CA ASP A 584 33.98 -18.72 -68.23
C ASP A 584 35.42 -18.35 -67.78
N SER A 585 36.07 -18.76 -66.69
CA SER A 585 35.92 -19.66 -65.50
C SER A 585 37.08 -19.23 -64.52
N ILE A 586 37.37 -19.74 -63.31
CA ILE A 586 38.05 -20.99 -62.84
C ILE A 586 38.27 -20.84 -61.27
N PRO A 587 38.78 -21.79 -60.45
CA PRO A 587 38.09 -22.90 -59.75
C PRO A 587 38.22 -22.95 -58.19
N LEU A 588 37.54 -23.96 -57.62
CA LEU A 588 37.54 -24.51 -56.25
C LEU A 588 38.90 -24.78 -55.57
N ARG A 589 38.90 -24.71 -54.21
CA ARG A 589 39.85 -25.40 -53.33
C ARG A 589 39.17 -26.05 -52.13
N ARG A 590 39.34 -27.38 -51.99
CA ARG A 590 38.94 -28.24 -50.85
C ARG A 590 40.02 -28.24 -49.75
N ARG A 591 39.63 -28.35 -48.47
CA ARG A 591 40.33 -29.19 -47.48
C ARG A 591 39.43 -29.55 -46.28
N THR A 592 39.64 -30.76 -45.78
CA THR A 592 38.89 -31.57 -44.79
C THR A 592 39.36 -31.39 -43.32
N PRO A 593 38.62 -31.93 -42.33
CA PRO A 593 38.87 -31.87 -40.86
C PRO A 593 39.80 -33.05 -40.40
N PRO A 594 40.10 -33.38 -39.10
CA PRO A 594 39.30 -33.25 -37.85
C PRO A 594 40.07 -33.02 -36.51
N SER A 595 39.33 -32.86 -35.39
CA SER A 595 39.74 -33.38 -34.07
C SER A 595 38.61 -33.28 -33.03
N SER A 596 38.57 -34.31 -32.18
CA SER A 596 37.55 -34.72 -31.20
C SER A 596 37.89 -34.37 -29.73
N SER A 597 36.95 -34.70 -28.84
CA SER A 597 37.04 -34.90 -27.36
C SER A 597 36.74 -33.63 -26.51
N THR A 598 36.05 -33.63 -25.35
CA THR A 598 35.66 -34.69 -24.40
C THR A 598 34.45 -34.26 -23.53
N ILE A 599 33.64 -35.26 -23.19
CA ILE A 599 32.65 -35.47 -22.11
C ILE A 599 32.70 -34.55 -20.86
N LEU A 600 31.53 -34.08 -20.39
CA LEU A 600 31.13 -34.25 -18.98
C LEU A 600 29.61 -34.47 -18.83
N ARG A 601 29.30 -35.67 -18.35
CA ARG A 601 28.01 -36.20 -17.91
C ARG A 601 27.73 -35.75 -16.49
N LYS A 602 26.50 -35.29 -16.19
CA LYS A 602 25.90 -35.52 -14.86
C LYS A 602 24.38 -35.63 -14.96
N GLU A 603 23.92 -36.85 -14.72
CA GLU A 603 22.55 -37.21 -14.41
C GLU A 603 22.14 -36.61 -13.05
N GLY A 604 20.86 -36.26 -12.95
CA GLY A 604 20.19 -35.85 -11.72
C GLY A 604 18.68 -36.02 -11.92
N ILE A 605 18.25 -37.27 -11.83
CA ILE A 605 16.86 -37.73 -11.81
C ILE A 605 16.26 -37.32 -10.47
N GLU A 606 15.14 -36.62 -10.47
CA GLU A 606 14.16 -36.70 -9.38
C GLU A 606 12.76 -36.49 -9.95
N SER A 607 12.03 -37.59 -10.05
CA SER A 607 10.61 -37.69 -10.32
C SER A 607 9.91 -38.02 -9.01
N VAL A 608 8.94 -37.21 -8.58
CA VAL A 608 7.85 -37.68 -7.70
C VAL A 608 6.54 -37.00 -8.13
N GLU A 609 5.51 -37.84 -8.10
CA GLU A 609 4.17 -37.75 -8.65
C GLU A 609 3.21 -36.74 -7.99
N THR A 610 2.40 -36.16 -8.89
CA THR A 610 0.96 -35.84 -8.79
C THR A 610 0.24 -35.82 -7.44
N LEU A 611 -0.50 -34.74 -7.20
CA LEU A 611 -1.93 -34.87 -6.86
C LEU A 611 -2.76 -33.63 -7.24
N ILE A 612 -3.87 -33.93 -7.92
CA ILE A 612 -4.89 -33.05 -8.48
C ILE A 612 -5.86 -32.64 -7.37
N GLY A 613 -6.28 -31.37 -7.36
CA GLY A 613 -7.44 -30.94 -6.56
C GLY A 613 -7.57 -29.43 -6.43
N THR A 614 -8.05 -28.75 -7.47
CA THR A 614 -8.52 -27.36 -7.35
C THR A 614 -9.98 -27.28 -7.78
N SER A 615 -10.88 -27.27 -6.80
CA SER A 615 -12.25 -26.83 -6.95
C SER A 615 -12.33 -25.31 -6.77
N VAL A 616 -13.17 -24.70 -7.60
CA VAL A 616 -13.62 -23.31 -7.60
C VAL A 616 -14.45 -23.00 -6.35
N PRO A 617 -14.49 -21.76 -5.85
CA PRO A 617 -15.67 -21.29 -5.14
C PRO A 617 -16.32 -20.10 -5.86
N THR A 618 -17.58 -20.34 -6.23
CA THR A 618 -18.57 -19.34 -6.61
C THR A 618 -19.38 -18.95 -5.36
N SER A 619 -19.63 -17.65 -5.23
CA SER A 619 -20.73 -16.98 -4.49
C SER A 619 -20.97 -17.27 -3.00
N LEU A 620 -20.75 -16.20 -2.20
CA LEU A 620 -21.73 -15.56 -1.31
C LEU A 620 -22.92 -16.41 -0.83
N GLN A 621 -22.90 -16.79 0.45
CA GLN A 621 -24.10 -16.86 1.29
C GLN A 621 -23.74 -16.57 2.76
N THR A 622 -24.41 -15.54 3.29
CA THR A 622 -24.69 -15.29 4.71
C THR A 622 -25.11 -16.56 5.45
N ILE A 623 -24.57 -16.82 6.65
CA ILE A 623 -25.27 -17.47 7.76
C ILE A 623 -24.60 -17.10 9.10
N SER A 624 -25.48 -16.70 10.01
CA SER A 624 -25.42 -16.66 11.47
C SER A 624 -24.52 -17.71 12.13
N LEU A 625 -23.73 -17.32 13.13
CA LEU A 625 -23.08 -18.26 14.04
C LEU A 625 -23.39 -17.93 15.50
N ASP A 626 -24.31 -18.74 16.02
CA ASP A 626 -24.47 -19.07 17.43
C ASP A 626 -23.62 -20.33 17.68
N SER A 627 -22.76 -20.32 18.69
CA SER A 627 -22.10 -21.55 19.15
C SER A 627 -21.59 -21.42 20.58
N THR A 628 -22.42 -21.91 21.49
CA THR A 628 -22.04 -22.47 22.78
C THR A 628 -21.14 -23.68 22.58
N ARG A 629 -19.92 -23.66 23.12
CA ARG A 629 -19.15 -24.88 23.39
C ARG A 629 -18.26 -24.73 24.62
N THR A 630 -18.61 -25.45 25.66
CA THR A 630 -17.83 -25.77 26.86
C THR A 630 -16.58 -26.59 26.48
N PRO A 631 -15.43 -26.40 27.14
CA PRO A 631 -14.33 -27.35 27.07
C PRO A 631 -14.37 -28.32 28.26
N GLU A 632 -14.28 -29.62 27.94
CA GLU A 632 -14.01 -30.70 28.88
C GLU A 632 -12.52 -30.77 29.24
N ASN A 633 -12.29 -31.29 30.45
CA ASN A 633 -11.02 -31.58 31.09
C ASN A 633 -10.05 -32.41 30.26
N SER A 634 -8.75 -32.16 30.43
CA SER A 634 -7.75 -33.22 30.51
C SER A 634 -6.56 -32.78 31.37
N ALA A 635 -6.08 -33.73 32.16
CA ALA A 635 -4.99 -33.60 33.13
C ALA A 635 -3.68 -34.10 32.52
N GLU A 636 -2.60 -33.35 32.73
CA GLU A 636 -1.27 -33.78 33.22
C GLU A 636 -0.38 -32.55 33.41
#